data_AF-A0A536TX20-F1
#
_entry.id   AF-A0A536TX20-F1
#
_cell.length_a   1.000
_cell.length_b   1.000
_cell.length_c   1.000
_cell.angle_alpha   90.00
_cell.angle_beta   90.00
_cell.angle_gamma   90.00
#
_symmetry.space_group_name_H-M   'P 1'
#
loop_
_entity.id
_entity.type
_entity.pdbx_description
1 polymer ?
#
loop_
_entity_poly.entity_id
_entity_poly.type
_entity_poly.pdbx_seq_one_letter_code
_entity_poly.pdbx_strand_id
1 'polypeptide(L)'
;MHTAHAAAGPGDASLTASLTSYVADFIVSTRASDIPPDVAHLGKRSILDGLGLALAGAASETGRIIRRYLDSLGIAADSGSTVIGGDSRLPARFAAFANGVSIHA
;
A
#
# COMPACT_ATOMS: atom_id res chain seq x y z
N MET A 1 -32.11 29.24 35.75
CA MET A 1 -33.13 28.87 34.74
C MET A 1 -32.38 28.36 33.52
N HIS A 2 -31.95 27.10 33.44
CA HIS A 2 -32.69 25.83 33.42
C HIS A 2 -33.71 25.75 32.27
N THR A 3 -33.25 25.24 31.12
CA THR A 3 -34.02 24.46 30.13
C THR A 3 -33.04 23.41 29.58
N ALA A 4 -32.96 22.25 30.24
CA ALA A 4 -33.65 21.01 29.89
C ALA A 4 -32.98 20.25 28.72
N HIS A 5 -32.11 19.32 29.11
CA HIS A 5 -31.60 18.21 28.31
C HIS A 5 -32.77 17.26 28.00
N ALA A 6 -33.18 17.21 26.73
CA ALA A 6 -34.16 16.22 26.28
C ALA A 6 -33.50 14.84 26.19
N ALA A 7 -34.00 13.91 26.98
CA ALA A 7 -33.54 12.52 27.05
C ALA A 7 -33.85 11.78 25.74
N ALA A 8 -32.84 11.14 25.17
CA ALA A 8 -32.99 10.22 24.05
C ALA A 8 -33.69 8.93 24.52
N GLY A 9 -34.73 8.51 23.79
CA GLY A 9 -35.49 7.29 24.08
C GLY A 9 -34.68 6.01 23.82
N PRO A 10 -35.13 4.85 24.34
CA PRO A 10 -34.46 3.58 24.16
C PRO A 10 -34.82 3.00 22.80
N GLY A 11 -34.06 3.34 21.76
CA GLY A 11 -34.28 2.77 20.42
C GLY A 11 -33.64 3.55 19.29
N ASP A 12 -32.30 3.62 19.26
CA ASP A 12 -31.47 3.54 18.04
C ASP A 12 -30.00 3.60 18.44
N ALA A 13 -29.54 2.57 19.16
CA ALA A 13 -28.11 2.36 19.36
C ALA A 13 -27.53 1.52 18.23
N SER A 14 -27.94 1.77 16.97
CA SER A 14 -27.14 1.35 15.82
C SER A 14 -25.89 2.23 15.81
N LEU A 15 -24.88 1.76 16.54
CA LEU A 15 -23.56 2.37 16.67
C LEU A 15 -23.00 2.64 15.27
N THR A 16 -23.07 3.91 14.85
CA THR A 16 -22.45 4.41 13.62
C THR A 16 -20.93 4.28 13.77
N ALA A 17 -20.40 3.13 13.35
CA ALA A 17 -18.97 2.88 13.34
C ALA A 17 -18.25 4.06 12.65
N SER A 18 -17.15 4.53 13.24
CA SER A 18 -16.40 5.64 12.65
C SER A 18 -15.97 5.29 11.23
N LEU A 19 -15.73 6.28 10.38
CA LEU A 19 -15.27 6.01 9.00
C LEU A 19 -13.98 5.17 8.99
N THR A 20 -13.09 5.38 9.98
CA THR A 20 -11.90 4.55 10.16
C THR A 20 -12.24 3.10 10.49
N SER A 21 -13.22 2.86 11.38
CA SER A 21 -13.69 1.51 11.70
C SER A 21 -14.29 0.82 10.48
N TYR A 22 -15.14 1.53 9.72
CA TYR A 22 -15.74 1.01 8.49
C TYR A 22 -14.68 0.55 7.47
N VAL A 23 -13.66 1.37 7.21
CA VAL A 23 -12.59 1.02 6.26
C VAL A 23 -11.75 -0.14 6.78
N ALA A 24 -11.43 -0.16 8.08
CA ALA A 24 -10.69 -1.26 8.68
C ALA A 24 -11.46 -2.58 8.53
N ASP A 25 -12.75 -2.58 8.87
CA ASP A 25 -13.64 -3.75 8.79
C ASP A 25 -13.76 -4.24 7.35
N PHE A 26 -13.91 -3.33 6.37
CA PHE A 26 -13.90 -3.68 4.95
C PHE A 26 -12.60 -4.41 4.56
N ILE A 27 -11.43 -3.86 4.91
CA ILE A 27 -10.13 -4.44 4.53
C ILE A 27 -9.93 -5.83 5.15
N VAL A 28 -10.20 -5.98 6.46
CA VAL A 28 -9.90 -7.24 7.17
C VAL A 28 -10.92 -8.36 6.91
N SER A 29 -12.13 -8.01 6.49
CA SER A 29 -13.18 -8.99 6.18
C SER A 29 -13.23 -9.42 4.71
N THR A 30 -12.63 -8.65 3.80
CA THR A 30 -12.62 -8.95 2.36
C THR A 30 -11.83 -10.22 2.06
N ARG A 31 -12.47 -11.16 1.33
CA ARG A 31 -11.85 -12.37 0.80
C ARG A 31 -11.60 -12.26 -0.69
N ALA A 32 -10.70 -13.07 -1.22
CA ALA A 32 -10.44 -13.13 -2.66
C ALA A 32 -11.70 -13.50 -3.48
N SER A 33 -12.61 -14.30 -2.90
CA SER A 33 -13.90 -14.65 -3.51
C SER A 33 -14.86 -13.47 -3.67
N ASP A 34 -14.64 -12.40 -2.91
CA ASP A 34 -15.53 -11.24 -2.88
C ASP A 34 -15.13 -10.22 -3.96
N ILE A 35 -13.97 -10.42 -4.61
CA ILE A 35 -13.47 -9.57 -5.69
C ILE A 35 -14.18 -9.94 -7.00
N PRO A 36 -14.92 -9.02 -7.64
CA PRO A 36 -15.55 -9.27 -8.92
C PRO A 36 -14.54 -9.72 -9.99
N PRO A 37 -14.90 -10.66 -10.90
CA PRO A 37 -13.94 -11.22 -11.86
C PRO A 37 -13.29 -10.18 -12.78
N ASP A 38 -14.02 -9.14 -13.18
CA ASP A 38 -13.55 -8.02 -13.98
C ASP A 38 -12.58 -7.13 -13.21
N VAL A 39 -12.85 -6.87 -11.93
CA VAL A 39 -11.93 -6.14 -11.02
C VAL A 39 -10.66 -6.93 -10.79
N ALA A 40 -10.74 -8.25 -10.58
CA ALA A 40 -9.57 -9.11 -10.44
C ALA A 40 -8.73 -9.14 -11.73
N HIS A 41 -9.38 -9.14 -12.90
CA HIS A 41 -8.70 -9.05 -14.18
C HIS A 41 -7.97 -7.71 -14.36
N LEU A 42 -8.64 -6.59 -14.02
CA LEU A 42 -8.04 -5.26 -14.05
C LEU A 42 -6.86 -5.16 -13.08
N GLY A 43 -7.00 -5.67 -11.85
CA GLY A 43 -5.93 -5.66 -10.84
C GLY A 43 -4.67 -6.37 -11.32
N LYS A 44 -4.80 -7.52 -12.00
CA LYS A 44 -3.64 -8.22 -12.61
C LYS A 44 -2.95 -7.39 -13.68
N ARG A 45 -3.72 -6.65 -14.50
CA ARG A 45 -3.15 -5.74 -15.51
C ARG A 45 -2.43 -4.58 -14.86
N SER A 46 -2.98 -3.98 -13.81
CA SER A 46 -2.32 -2.91 -13.05
C SER A 46 -1.03 -3.38 -12.37
N ILE A 47 -1.00 -4.60 -11.83
CA ILE A 47 0.24 -5.19 -11.29
C ILE A 47 1.28 -5.37 -12.39
N LEU A 48 0.89 -5.90 -13.55
CA LEU A 48 1.80 -6.11 -14.67
C LEU A 48 2.37 -4.79 -15.21
N ASP A 49 1.52 -3.77 -15.33
CA ASP A 49 1.92 -2.41 -15.72
C ASP A 49 2.92 -1.82 -14.71
N GLY A 50 2.62 -1.91 -13.41
CA GLY A 50 3.52 -1.46 -12.35
C GLY A 50 4.88 -2.16 -12.36
N LEU A 51 4.94 -3.47 -12.65
CA LEU A 51 6.22 -4.19 -12.81
C LEU A 51 7.02 -3.68 -14.01
N GLY A 52 6.35 -3.40 -15.13
CA GLY A 52 6.97 -2.82 -16.32
C GLY A 52 7.54 -1.43 -16.06
N LEU A 53 6.76 -0.56 -15.42
CA LEU A 53 7.19 0.78 -15.01
C LEU A 53 8.36 0.73 -14.02
N ALA A 54 8.29 -0.15 -13.01
CA ALA A 54 9.38 -0.33 -12.05
C ALA A 54 10.69 -0.73 -12.75
N LEU A 55 10.64 -1.65 -13.71
CA LEU A 55 11.82 -2.08 -14.46
C LEU A 55 12.38 -0.96 -15.35
N ALA A 56 11.50 -0.23 -16.05
CA ALA A 56 11.91 0.89 -16.89
C ALA A 56 12.52 2.04 -16.06
N GLY A 57 11.84 2.46 -14.99
CA GLY A 57 12.33 3.52 -14.10
C GLY A 57 13.52 3.09 -13.26
N ALA A 58 13.75 1.79 -13.06
CA ALA A 58 15.02 1.33 -12.52
C ALA A 58 16.19 1.69 -13.43
N ALA A 59 16.01 1.83 -14.74
CA ALA A 59 17.08 2.28 -15.64
C ALA A 59 17.27 3.81 -15.67
N SER A 60 16.35 4.60 -15.09
CA SER A 60 16.40 6.07 -15.11
C SER A 60 17.42 6.65 -14.14
N GLU A 61 17.69 7.96 -14.26
CA GLU A 61 18.60 8.65 -13.31
C GLU A 61 18.02 8.66 -11.89
N THR A 62 16.71 8.86 -11.73
CA THR A 62 16.05 8.78 -10.42
C THR A 62 16.24 7.38 -9.80
N GLY A 63 16.11 6.32 -10.61
CA GLY A 63 16.41 4.95 -10.20
C GLY A 63 17.86 4.76 -9.74
N ARG A 64 18.82 5.40 -10.42
CA ARG A 64 20.25 5.38 -10.02
C ARG A 64 20.48 6.14 -8.71
N ILE A 65 19.88 7.32 -8.55
CA ILE A 65 20.00 8.14 -7.34
C ILE A 65 19.51 7.37 -6.12
N ILE A 66 18.31 6.76 -6.20
CA ILE A 66 17.74 6.08 -5.05
C ILE A 66 18.54 4.85 -4.64
N ARG A 67 19.09 4.09 -5.60
CA ARG A 67 19.98 2.96 -5.29
C ARG A 67 21.26 3.41 -4.62
N ARG A 68 21.95 4.44 -5.12
CA ARG A 68 23.15 4.99 -4.46
C ARG A 68 22.86 5.44 -3.03
N TYR A 69 21.71 6.05 -2.78
CA TYR A 69 21.29 6.43 -1.44
C TYR A 69 21.08 5.21 -0.54
N LEU A 70 20.36 4.19 -1.02
CA LEU A 70 20.09 3.00 -0.22
C LEU A 70 21.34 2.15 0.04
N ASP A 71 22.26 2.09 -0.93
CA ASP A 71 23.55 1.43 -0.78
C ASP A 71 24.41 2.11 0.29
N SER A 72 24.37 3.45 0.38
CA SER A 72 25.14 4.21 1.38
C SER A 72 24.68 3.99 2.82
N LEU A 73 23.45 3.49 3.01
CA LEU A 73 22.93 3.14 4.33
C LEU A 73 23.51 1.82 4.87
N GLY A 74 24.11 0.97 4.01
CA GLY A 74 24.72 -0.29 4.44
C GLY A 74 23.73 -1.31 5.01
N ILE A 75 22.47 -1.27 4.55
CA ILE A 75 21.35 -2.06 5.09
C ILE A 75 20.97 -3.25 4.20
N ALA A 76 21.86 -3.71 3.32
CA ALA A 76 21.60 -4.88 2.49
C ALA A 76 21.33 -6.12 3.36
N ALA A 77 20.39 -6.94 2.93
CA ALA A 77 19.99 -8.14 3.67
C ALA A 77 19.70 -9.28 2.70
N ASP A 78 20.42 -10.40 2.84
CA ASP A 78 20.27 -11.58 1.97
C ASP A 78 18.85 -12.16 2.03
N SER A 79 18.24 -12.15 3.22
CA SER A 79 16.83 -12.51 3.43
C SER A 79 15.85 -11.34 3.24
N GLY A 80 16.28 -10.27 2.57
CA GLY A 80 15.48 -9.07 2.29
C GLY A 80 14.54 -9.24 1.09
N SER A 81 13.83 -8.17 0.76
CA SER A 81 12.98 -8.06 -0.42
C SER A 81 13.75 -7.51 -1.62
N THR A 82 13.38 -7.95 -2.83
CA THR A 82 14.03 -7.57 -4.08
C THR A 82 13.80 -6.11 -4.44
N VAL A 83 14.88 -5.43 -4.86
CA VAL A 83 14.79 -4.17 -5.62
C VAL A 83 14.73 -4.52 -7.11
N ILE A 84 13.65 -4.12 -7.79
CA ILE A 84 13.42 -4.45 -9.20
C ILE A 84 14.48 -3.73 -10.06
N GLY A 85 15.01 -4.45 -11.06
CA GLY A 85 16.01 -3.91 -11.99
C GLY A 85 17.45 -3.92 -11.48
N GLY A 86 17.76 -4.73 -10.45
CA GLY A 86 19.12 -4.99 -9.98
C GLY A 86 19.17 -6.24 -9.08
N ASP A 87 20.34 -6.50 -8.48
CA ASP A 87 20.58 -7.69 -7.65
C ASP A 87 20.45 -7.42 -6.13
N SER A 88 20.21 -6.16 -5.74
CA SER A 88 20.14 -5.76 -4.34
C SER A 88 18.89 -6.29 -3.64
N ARG A 89 19.07 -6.77 -2.41
CA ARG A 89 17.99 -7.10 -1.48
C ARG A 89 18.08 -6.24 -0.23
N LEU A 90 16.95 -5.68 0.18
CA LEU A 90 16.84 -4.73 1.29
C LEU A 90 15.70 -5.12 2.23
N PRO A 91 15.68 -4.66 3.50
CA PRO A 91 14.50 -4.78 4.34
C PRO A 91 13.26 -4.22 3.64
N ALA A 92 12.11 -4.88 3.82
CA ALA A 92 10.92 -4.69 2.98
C ALA A 92 10.52 -3.22 2.75
N ARG A 93 10.58 -2.37 3.78
CA ARG A 93 10.24 -0.94 3.67
C ARG A 93 11.13 -0.18 2.68
N PHE A 94 12.40 -0.55 2.56
CA PHE A 94 13.37 0.12 1.69
C PHE A 94 13.32 -0.43 0.26
N ALA A 95 13.09 -1.73 0.10
CA ALA A 95 12.81 -2.30 -1.22
C ALA A 95 11.50 -1.71 -1.80
N ALA A 96 10.45 -1.58 -0.98
CA ALA A 96 9.22 -0.91 -1.38
C ALA A 96 9.44 0.56 -1.75
N PHE A 97 10.30 1.27 -1.01
CA PHE A 97 10.66 2.65 -1.32
C PHE A 97 11.38 2.76 -2.68
N ALA A 98 12.41 1.94 -2.93
CA ALA A 98 13.13 1.91 -4.20
C ALA A 98 12.20 1.60 -5.38
N ASN A 99 11.41 0.53 -5.25
CA ASN A 99 10.49 0.09 -6.30
C ASN A 99 9.40 1.13 -6.55
N GLY A 100 8.86 1.74 -5.50
CA GLY A 100 7.85 2.80 -5.61
C GLY A 100 8.37 4.04 -6.32
N VAL A 101 9.61 4.46 -6.03
CA VAL A 101 10.28 5.54 -6.76
C VAL A 101 10.44 5.16 -8.23
N SER A 102 10.95 3.96 -8.53
CA SER A 102 11.14 3.51 -9.92
C SER A 102 9.83 3.41 -10.71
N ILE A 103 8.69 3.09 -10.09
CA ILE A 103 7.39 3.10 -10.78
C ILE A 103 7.01 4.50 -11.29
N HIS A 104 7.49 5.58 -10.64
CA HIS A 104 7.12 6.98 -10.93
C HIS A 104 8.29 7.80 -11.52
N ALA A 105 9.33 7.12 -12.00
CA ALA A 105 10.61 7.72 -12.35
C ALA A 105 10.77 8.10 -13.83
#